data_AF-A0A7S9CR83-F1
#
_entry.id   AF-A0A7S9CR83-F1
#
_cell.length_a   1.000
_cell.length_b   1.000
_cell.length_c   1.000
_cell.angle_alpha   90.00
_cell.angle_beta   90.00
_cell.angle_gamma   90.00
#
_symmetry.space_group_name_H-M   'P 1'
#
loop_
_entity.id
_entity.type
_entity.pdbx_description
1 polymer ?
#
loop_
_entity_poly.entity_id
_entity_poly.type
_entity_poly.pdbx_seq_one_letter_code
_entity_poly.pdbx_strand_id
1 'polypeptide(L)'
;MSNRTLRVKPDAVALWYTLMPDPTSPDGQEAISSVRSGLVHQVSISFYPDEETWSWANDETPLRTITKADLRQLSLVTWPAYVRTSANYAAPVADRAVVRAAKTVAARRAEMEMKFRSIAVTNDQAARRRIGVKMLRSILS
;
A
#
# COMPACT_ATOMS: atom_id res chain seq x y z
N MET A 1 2.44 18.69 7.86
CA MET A 1 1.14 19.00 8.51
C MET A 1 0.49 17.70 8.92
N SER A 2 0.02 17.58 10.16
CA SER A 2 -0.63 16.37 10.64
C SER A 2 -1.77 16.72 11.59
N ASN A 3 -2.97 16.25 11.26
CA ASN A 3 -4.05 16.09 12.22
C ASN A 3 -4.12 14.60 12.62
N ARG A 4 -4.97 14.27 13.60
CA ARG A 4 -5.23 12.93 14.10
C ARG A 4 -5.61 11.95 12.97
N THR A 5 -6.28 12.43 11.92
CA THR A 5 -6.80 11.64 10.81
C THR A 5 -5.97 11.72 9.53
N LEU A 6 -5.36 12.87 9.21
CA LEU A 6 -4.53 13.05 8.01
C LEU A 6 -3.08 13.36 8.40
N ARG A 7 -2.15 12.56 7.88
CA ARG A 7 -0.71 12.86 7.94
C ARG A 7 -0.17 12.97 6.53
N VAL A 8 0.66 13.98 6.30
CA VAL A 8 1.32 14.21 5.03
C VAL A 8 2.80 14.53 5.29
N LYS A 9 3.69 13.93 4.50
CA LYS A 9 5.12 14.23 4.53
C LYS A 9 5.73 14.09 3.13
N PRO A 10 6.79 14.84 2.81
CA PRO A 10 7.61 14.51 1.65
C PRO A 10 8.30 13.15 1.85
N ASP A 11 8.53 12.45 0.75
CA ASP A 11 9.31 11.21 0.67
C ASP A 11 10.30 11.31 -0.50
N ALA A 12 11.25 10.37 -0.60
CA ALA A 12 12.28 10.37 -1.63
C ALA A 12 11.73 10.28 -3.07
N VAL A 13 10.47 9.86 -3.23
CA VAL A 13 9.81 9.70 -4.52
C VAL A 13 8.78 10.80 -4.79
N ALA A 14 7.96 11.15 -3.80
CA ALA A 14 6.82 12.05 -3.96
C ALA A 14 6.24 12.48 -2.60
N LEU A 15 5.04 13.08 -2.62
CA LEU A 15 4.25 13.36 -1.43
C LEU A 15 3.62 12.07 -0.87
N TRP A 16 3.97 11.71 0.36
CA TRP A 16 3.36 10.59 1.08
C TRP A 16 2.22 11.08 1.98
N TYR A 17 1.19 10.24 2.13
CA TYR A 17 0.09 10.52 3.06
C TYR A 17 -0.48 9.25 3.72
N THR A 18 -1.14 9.45 4.86
CA THR A 18 -2.12 8.51 5.43
C THR A 18 -3.37 9.26 5.83
N LEU A 19 -4.52 8.70 5.47
CA LEU A 19 -5.84 9.17 5.87
C LEU A 19 -6.53 8.09 6.71
N MET A 20 -7.06 8.48 7.86
CA MET A 20 -7.90 7.66 8.74
C MET A 20 -9.27 8.33 8.85
N PRO A 21 -10.20 8.03 7.92
CA PRO A 21 -11.57 8.56 8.00
C PRO A 21 -12.28 8.04 9.24
N ASP A 22 -13.23 8.80 9.77
CA ASP A 22 -14.08 8.35 10.88
C ASP A 22 -15.09 7.30 10.38
N PRO A 23 -14.97 6.02 10.77
CA PRO A 23 -15.85 4.96 10.28
C PRO A 23 -17.28 5.06 10.80
N THR A 24 -17.55 5.95 11.76
CA THR A 24 -18.90 6.19 12.29
C THR A 24 -19.66 7.27 11.52
N SER A 25 -18.96 8.09 10.74
CA SER A 25 -19.54 9.13 9.90
C SER A 25 -19.93 8.61 8.52
N PRO A 26 -21.03 9.10 7.89
CA PRO A 26 -21.39 8.71 6.53
C PRO A 26 -20.26 8.94 5.52
N ASP A 27 -19.62 10.11 5.55
CA ASP A 27 -18.52 10.46 4.64
C ASP A 27 -17.31 9.55 4.81
N GLY A 28 -16.98 9.19 6.05
CA GLY A 28 -15.87 8.28 6.32
C GLY A 28 -16.17 6.84 5.88
N GLN A 29 -17.41 6.38 6.01
CA GLN A 29 -17.84 5.08 5.49
C GLN A 29 -17.76 5.04 3.96
N GLU A 30 -18.21 6.10 3.29
CA GLU A 30 -18.13 6.21 1.83
C GLU A 30 -16.67 6.24 1.35
N ALA A 31 -15.81 7.04 2.00
CA ALA A 31 -14.38 7.08 1.68
C ALA A 31 -13.70 5.71 1.87
N ILE A 32 -14.01 5.00 2.96
CA ILE A 32 -13.47 3.65 3.21
C ILE A 32 -14.00 2.67 2.17
N SER A 33 -15.30 2.67 1.90
CA SER A 33 -15.96 1.74 0.99
C SER A 33 -15.46 1.89 -0.45
N SER A 34 -15.44 3.13 -0.96
CA SER A 34 -15.03 3.47 -2.32
C SER A 34 -13.56 3.15 -2.59
N VAL A 35 -12.66 3.39 -1.64
CA VAL A 35 -11.24 3.02 -1.77
C VAL A 35 -11.03 1.52 -1.63
N ARG A 36 -11.73 0.87 -0.70
CA ARG A 36 -11.62 -0.57 -0.49
C ARG A 36 -12.15 -1.38 -1.68
N SER A 37 -13.19 -0.90 -2.37
CA SER A 37 -13.73 -1.53 -3.57
C SER A 37 -12.90 -1.28 -4.83
N GLY A 38 -12.00 -0.29 -4.80
CA GLY A 38 -11.22 0.15 -5.95
C GLY A 38 -11.95 1.11 -6.89
N LEU A 39 -13.21 1.48 -6.59
CA LEU A 39 -13.94 2.52 -7.32
C LEU A 39 -13.16 3.83 -7.33
N VAL A 40 -12.59 4.18 -6.17
CA VAL A 40 -11.72 5.33 -5.97
C VAL A 40 -10.33 4.85 -5.64
N HIS A 41 -9.38 5.09 -6.53
CA HIS A 41 -8.02 4.51 -6.44
C HIS A 41 -6.93 5.55 -6.66
N GLN A 42 -7.30 6.83 -6.77
CA GLN A 42 -6.40 7.93 -7.05
C GLN A 42 -6.61 9.11 -6.10
N VAL A 43 -5.68 10.05 -6.16
CA VAL A 43 -5.73 11.31 -5.41
C VAL A 43 -5.49 12.49 -6.33
N SER A 44 -6.26 13.55 -6.14
CA SER A 44 -5.94 14.88 -6.66
C SER A 44 -5.47 15.77 -5.52
N ILE A 45 -4.50 16.64 -5.81
CA ILE A 45 -3.96 17.61 -4.87
C ILE A 45 -4.06 19.01 -5.45
N SER A 46 -4.34 19.99 -4.60
CA SER A 46 -4.19 21.40 -4.94
C SER A 46 -3.20 22.05 -4.00
N PHE A 47 -2.39 22.95 -4.54
CA PHE A 47 -1.36 23.64 -3.80
C PHE A 47 -1.12 25.03 -4.39
N TYR A 48 -0.57 25.93 -3.57
CA TYR A 48 -0.03 27.19 -4.05
C TYR A 48 1.50 27.09 -4.12
N PRO A 49 2.14 27.51 -5.22
CA PRO A 49 3.59 27.61 -5.28
C PRO A 49 4.04 28.80 -4.42
N ASP A 50 4.98 28.55 -3.51
CA ASP A 50 5.65 29.59 -2.73
C ASP A 50 6.92 30.04 -3.45
N GLU A 51 7.64 29.10 -4.06
CA GLU A 51 8.89 29.35 -4.79
C GLU A 51 8.86 28.55 -6.10
N GLU A 52 9.14 29.23 -7.22
CA GLU A 52 9.15 28.64 -8.54
C GLU A 52 10.15 29.31 -9.49
N THR A 53 10.60 28.55 -10.47
CA THR A 53 11.43 29.02 -11.58
C THR A 53 10.82 28.62 -12.90
N TRP A 54 11.07 29.43 -13.92
CA TRP A 54 10.61 29.20 -15.28
C TRP A 54 11.84 29.20 -16.19
N SER A 55 11.94 28.20 -17.05
CA SER A 55 13.02 28.07 -18.02
C SER A 55 12.47 27.78 -19.42
N TRP A 56 13.11 28.35 -20.42
CA TRP A 56 12.76 28.18 -21.83
C TRP A 56 13.80 27.27 -22.46
N ALA A 57 13.40 26.05 -22.80
CA ALA A 57 14.31 25.10 -23.43
C ALA A 57 14.25 25.15 -24.97
N ASN A 58 13.13 25.63 -25.55
CA ASN A 58 12.84 25.48 -26.99
C ASN A 58 11.55 26.20 -27.46
N ASP A 59 11.23 27.38 -26.89
CA ASP A 59 10.18 28.34 -27.35
C ASP A 59 8.72 27.86 -27.51
N GLU A 60 8.42 26.57 -27.32
CA GLU A 60 7.06 26.05 -27.50
C GLU A 60 6.26 25.95 -26.19
N THR A 61 6.90 25.69 -25.05
CA THR A 61 6.28 25.73 -23.71
C THR A 61 7.35 25.90 -22.64
N PRO A 62 7.21 26.88 -21.72
CA PRO A 62 8.19 27.06 -20.66
C PRO A 62 8.09 25.93 -19.62
N LEU A 63 9.24 25.41 -19.21
CA LEU A 63 9.33 24.47 -18.12
C LEU A 63 9.23 25.23 -16.80
N ARG A 64 8.15 24.98 -16.05
CA ARG A 64 7.94 25.48 -14.69
C ARG A 64 8.43 24.47 -13.67
N THR A 65 9.34 24.88 -12.80
CA THR A 65 9.81 24.09 -11.66
C THR A 65 9.35 24.74 -10.36
N ILE A 66 8.61 23.99 -9.54
CA ILE A 66 8.09 24.46 -8.25
C ILE A 66 8.94 23.80 -7.16
N THR A 67 9.73 24.59 -6.44
CA THR A 67 10.66 24.09 -5.41
C THR A 67 10.05 24.08 -4.02
N LYS A 68 9.03 24.93 -3.80
CA LYS A 68 8.29 24.99 -2.54
C LYS A 68 6.82 25.28 -2.82
N ALA A 69 5.95 24.59 -2.11
CA ALA A 69 4.51 24.76 -2.25
C ALA A 69 3.76 24.53 -0.93
N ASP A 70 2.68 25.28 -0.74
CA ASP A 70 1.71 25.09 0.32
C ASP A 70 0.57 24.18 -0.14
N LEU A 71 0.44 23.01 0.50
CA LEU A 71 -0.61 22.03 0.18
C LEU A 71 -1.95 22.51 0.72
N ARG A 72 -2.92 22.73 -0.18
CA ARG A 72 -4.25 23.25 0.17
C ARG A 72 -5.29 22.15 0.30
N GLN A 73 -5.23 21.15 -0.57
CA GLN A 73 -6.23 20.08 -0.62
C GLN A 73 -5.63 18.75 -1.02
N LEU A 74 -6.24 17.69 -0.49
CA LEU A 74 -6.08 16.32 -0.92
C LEU A 74 -7.47 15.71 -1.06
N SER A 75 -7.79 15.14 -2.22
CA SER A 75 -9.11 14.53 -2.47
C SER A 75 -8.97 13.18 -3.12
N LEU A 76 -9.74 12.22 -2.61
CA LEU A 76 -9.89 10.88 -3.18
C LEU A 76 -10.73 11.00 -4.46
N VAL A 77 -10.22 10.50 -5.58
CA VAL A 77 -10.88 10.63 -6.90
C VAL A 77 -10.69 9.38 -7.75
N THR A 78 -11.60 9.18 -8.71
CA THR A 78 -11.45 8.16 -9.76
C THR A 78 -10.63 8.70 -10.94
N TRP A 79 -10.79 9.99 -11.26
CA TRP A 79 -10.08 10.67 -12.36
C TRP A 79 -9.20 11.81 -11.82
N PRO A 80 -7.88 11.59 -11.66
CA PRO A 80 -7.00 12.57 -11.05
C PRO A 80 -6.44 13.56 -12.07
N ALA A 81 -6.08 14.76 -11.59
CA ALA A 81 -5.25 15.70 -12.35
C ALA A 81 -3.81 15.19 -12.53
N TYR A 82 -3.35 14.34 -11.60
CA TYR A 82 -2.00 13.75 -11.60
C TYR A 82 -2.11 12.23 -11.72
N VAL A 83 -1.76 11.67 -12.88
CA VAL A 83 -1.95 10.24 -13.17
C VAL A 83 -1.08 9.28 -12.37
N ARG A 84 0.02 9.78 -11.76
CA ARG A 84 0.94 8.99 -10.93
C ARG A 84 0.68 9.15 -9.43
N THR A 85 -0.57 9.32 -9.02
CA THR A 85 -0.96 9.22 -7.62
C THR A 85 -1.46 7.81 -7.32
N SER A 86 -1.84 7.54 -6.07
CA SER A 86 -2.54 6.31 -5.72
C SER A 86 -3.27 6.48 -4.39
N ALA A 87 -4.44 5.87 -4.28
CA ALA A 87 -5.15 5.67 -3.03
C ALA A 87 -5.37 4.18 -2.80
N ASN A 88 -4.76 3.65 -1.73
CA ASN A 88 -4.82 2.23 -1.42
C ASN A 88 -5.37 2.03 0.00
N TYR A 89 -6.31 1.11 0.14
CA TYR A 89 -6.81 0.73 1.46
C TYR A 89 -5.77 -0.12 2.19
N ALA A 90 -5.29 0.37 3.34
CA ALA A 90 -4.44 -0.37 4.25
C ALA A 90 -5.25 -0.85 5.46
N ALA A 91 -5.41 -2.16 5.61
CA ALA A 91 -6.07 -2.73 6.78
C ALA A 91 -5.40 -2.23 8.09
N PRO A 92 -6.18 -1.84 9.11
CA PRO A 92 -5.67 -1.51 10.43
C PRO A 92 -4.70 -2.58 10.95
N VAL A 93 -3.66 -2.15 11.67
CA VAL A 93 -2.65 -3.08 12.21
C VAL A 93 -3.29 -4.13 13.15
N ALA A 94 -4.35 -3.75 13.87
CA ALA A 94 -5.14 -4.66 14.69
C ALA A 94 -5.80 -5.78 13.85
N ASP A 95 -6.43 -5.43 12.73
CA ASP A 95 -7.04 -6.40 11.82
C ASP A 95 -5.99 -7.36 11.24
N ARG A 96 -4.78 -6.88 10.96
CA ARG A 96 -3.69 -7.76 10.50
C ARG A 96 -3.28 -8.80 11.54
N ALA A 97 -3.23 -8.43 12.82
CA ALA A 97 -2.92 -9.36 13.90
C ALA A 97 -4.03 -10.39 14.10
N VAL A 98 -5.30 -9.94 14.07
CA VAL A 98 -6.48 -10.82 14.16
C VAL A 98 -6.55 -11.77 12.96
N VAL A 99 -6.34 -11.28 11.74
CA VAL A 99 -6.32 -12.10 10.52
C VAL A 99 -5.17 -13.12 10.53
N ARG A 100 -3.99 -12.73 11.03
CA ARG A 100 -2.86 -13.66 11.21
C ARG A 100 -3.18 -14.72 12.26
N ALA A 101 -3.76 -14.33 13.40
CA ALA A 101 -4.17 -15.26 14.44
C ALA A 101 -5.23 -16.25 13.93
N ALA A 102 -6.25 -15.77 13.21
CA ALA A 102 -7.29 -16.59 12.59
C ALA A 102 -6.70 -17.59 11.58
N LYS A 103 -5.79 -17.14 10.70
CA LYS A 103 -5.05 -18.03 9.77
C LYS A 103 -4.23 -19.09 10.52
N THR A 104 -3.63 -18.72 11.65
CA THR A 104 -2.82 -19.64 12.46
C THR A 104 -3.68 -20.70 13.15
N VAL A 105 -4.84 -20.32 13.66
CA VAL A 105 -5.82 -21.25 14.26
C VAL A 105 -6.40 -22.19 13.21
N ALA A 106 -6.76 -21.66 12.03
CA ALA A 106 -7.23 -22.48 10.91
C ALA A 106 -6.17 -23.49 10.43
N ALA A 107 -4.90 -23.06 10.31
CA ALA A 107 -3.79 -23.94 9.98
C ALA A 107 -3.60 -25.06 11.03
N ARG A 108 -3.64 -24.72 12.33
CA ARG A 108 -3.56 -25.72 13.41
C ARG A 108 -4.73 -26.71 13.40
N ARG A 109 -5.95 -26.24 13.15
CA ARG A 109 -7.13 -27.11 13.01
C ARG A 109 -6.99 -28.05 11.81
N ALA A 110 -6.55 -27.54 10.67
CA ALA A 110 -6.29 -28.36 9.49
C ALA A 110 -5.18 -29.39 9.74
N GLU A 111 -4.09 -29.02 10.43
CA GLU A 111 -3.03 -29.95 10.83
C GLU A 111 -3.53 -31.05 11.79
N MET A 112 -4.37 -30.70 12.78
CA MET A 112 -4.95 -31.68 13.69
C MET A 112 -5.91 -32.63 12.97
N GLU A 113 -6.75 -32.12 12.09
CA GLU A 113 -7.65 -32.92 11.24
C GLU A 113 -6.86 -33.88 10.34
N MET A 114 -5.75 -33.42 9.74
CA MET A 114 -4.88 -34.24 8.89
C MET A 114 -4.16 -35.34 9.69
N LYS A 115 -3.69 -35.02 10.90
CA LYS A 115 -3.10 -36.00 11.83
C LYS A 115 -4.14 -37.03 12.30
N PHE A 116 -5.35 -36.57 12.62
CA PHE A 116 -6.47 -37.44 13.03
C PHE A 116 -6.89 -38.38 11.88
N ARG A 117 -6.85 -37.90 10.64
CA ARG A 117 -7.13 -38.70 9.43
C ARG A 117 -5.96 -39.61 9.01
N SER A 118 -4.89 -39.73 9.81
CA SER A 118 -3.69 -40.53 9.51
C SER A 118 -3.01 -40.18 8.18
N ILE A 119 -3.22 -38.97 7.68
CA ILE A 119 -2.52 -38.48 6.48
C ILE A 119 -1.15 -37.99 6.96
N ALA A 120 -0.10 -38.71 6.57
CA ALA A 120 1.27 -38.33 6.89
C ALA A 120 1.54 -36.92 6.36
N VAL A 121 1.64 -35.94 7.25
CA VAL A 121 2.16 -34.60 6.95
C VAL A 121 3.65 -34.75 6.69
N THR A 122 3.97 -35.26 5.50
CA THR A 122 5.35 -35.26 5.01
C THR A 122 5.66 -33.80 4.72
N ASN A 123 6.49 -33.19 5.56
CA ASN A 123 6.99 -31.85 5.37
C ASN A 123 7.96 -31.83 4.17
N ASP A 124 7.41 -31.98 2.97
CA ASP A 124 8.11 -32.05 1.69
C ASP A 124 8.84 -30.73 1.37
N GLN A 125 8.48 -29.63 2.04
CA GLN A 125 9.15 -28.33 1.93
C GLN A 125 10.57 -28.35 2.52
N ALA A 126 10.82 -29.13 3.58
CA ALA A 126 12.15 -29.30 4.15
C ALA A 126 13.02 -30.29 3.34
N ALA A 127 12.40 -31.29 2.72
CA ALA A 127 13.08 -32.27 1.87
C ALA A 127 13.54 -31.66 0.54
N ARG A 128 12.70 -30.83 -0.10
CA ARG A 128 13.03 -30.12 -1.35
C ARG A 128 14.20 -29.15 -1.19
N ARG A 129 14.33 -28.48 -0.04
CA ARG A 129 15.49 -27.62 0.26
C ARG A 129 16.80 -28.41 0.40
N ARG A 130 16.77 -29.60 0.99
CA ARG A 130 17.96 -30.46 1.11
C ARG A 130 18.40 -31.04 -0.23
N ILE A 131 17.46 -31.39 -1.11
CA ILE A 131 17.76 -31.93 -2.45
C ILE A 131 18.33 -30.83 -3.36
N GLY A 132 17.74 -29.63 -3.37
CA GLY A 132 18.23 -28.51 -4.18
C GLY A 132 19.66 -28.07 -3.82
N VAL A 133 20.00 -28.05 -2.53
CA VAL A 133 21.37 -27.69 -2.08
C VAL A 133 22.40 -28.77 -2.43
N LYS A 134 22.01 -30.05 -2.43
CA LYS A 134 22.90 -31.16 -2.80
C LYS A 134 23.14 -31.22 -4.31
N MET A 135 22.13 -30.89 -5.12
CA MET A 135 22.25 -30.84 -6.58
C MET A 135 23.14 -29.66 -7.04
N LEU A 136 23.02 -28.49 -6.41
CA LEU A 136 23.85 -27.31 -6.72
C LEU A 136 25.34 -27.53 -6.40
N ARG A 137 25.68 -28.31 -5.36
CA ARG A 137 27.07 -28.66 -5.04
C ARG A 137 27.70 -29.68 -6.00
N SER A 138 26.89 -30.48 -6.69
CA SER A 138 27.36 -31.47 -7.68
C SER A 138 27.65 -30.88 -9.06
N ILE A 139 27.16 -29.67 -9.34
CA ILE A 139 27.34 -28.97 -10.63
C ILE A 139 28.55 -28.03 -10.59
N LEU A 140 29.11 -27.79 -9.40
CA LEU A 140 30.23 -26.87 -9.13
C LEU A 140 31.54 -27.60 -8.75
N SER A 141 31.64 -28.91 -9.01
CA SER A 141 32.88 -29.70 -8.90
C SER A 141 33.19 -30.37 -10.23
#